data_AF-L1P5J7-F1
#
_entry.id   AF-L1P5J7-F1
#
_cell.length_a   1.000
_cell.length_b   1.000
_cell.length_c   1.000
_cell.angle_alpha   90.00
_cell.angle_beta   90.00
_cell.angle_gamma   90.00
#
_symmetry.space_group_name_H-M   'P 1'
#
loop_
_entity.id
_entity.type
_entity.pdbx_description
1 polymer ?
#
loop_
_entity_poly.entity_id
_entity_poly.type
_entity_poly.pdbx_seq_one_letter_code
_entity_poly.pdbx_strand_id
1 'polypeptide(L)'
;MRKILLYIVVLTINHMMAQENKNSLKDTIMFEKFDFNLWDTRYKNFEKVSDNKYSGYYKLKDGSYFRPCNGSDGSVFYVVVPSLPAYYHYFYDYYENGNPKAYGKYASMQT
;
A
#
# COMPACT_ATOMS: atom_id res chain seq x y z
N MET A 1 36.27 28.87 7.75
CA MET A 1 34.96 29.44 8.15
C MET A 1 33.86 29.12 7.14
N ARG A 2 33.90 29.63 5.89
CA ARG A 2 32.84 29.42 4.87
C ARG A 2 32.56 27.95 4.50
N LYS A 3 33.58 27.10 4.42
CA LYS A 3 33.42 25.67 4.07
C LYS A 3 32.72 24.85 5.16
N ILE A 4 32.97 25.18 6.44
CA ILE A 4 32.34 24.50 7.58
C ILE A 4 30.86 24.87 7.65
N LEU A 5 30.52 26.14 7.40
CA LEU A 5 29.15 26.61 7.35
C LEU A 5 28.34 25.91 6.25
N LEU A 6 28.92 25.76 5.06
CA LEU A 6 28.30 25.02 3.95
C LEU A 6 28.05 23.56 4.30
N TYR A 7 28.96 22.92 5.02
CA TYR A 7 28.83 21.51 5.41
C TYR A 7 27.69 21.30 6.40
N ILE A 8 27.55 22.20 7.37
CA ILE A 8 26.45 22.17 8.35
C ILE A 8 25.10 22.37 7.64
N VAL A 9 25.01 23.31 6.69
CA VAL A 9 23.77 23.56 5.92
C VAL A 9 23.33 22.33 5.13
N VAL A 10 24.27 21.65 4.45
CA VAL A 10 23.97 20.41 3.69
C VAL A 10 23.50 19.30 4.63
N LEU A 11 24.16 19.12 5.78
CA LEU A 11 23.76 18.15 6.80
C LEU A 11 22.35 18.42 7.33
N THR A 12 22.01 19.68 7.61
CA THR A 12 20.67 20.05 8.09
C THR A 12 19.59 19.82 7.04
N ILE A 13 19.85 20.14 5.77
CA ILE A 13 18.91 19.89 4.67
C ILE A 13 18.68 18.38 4.50
N ASN A 14 19.75 17.57 4.49
CA ASN A 14 19.63 16.12 4.38
C ASN A 14 18.85 15.51 5.57
N HIS A 15 19.06 16.03 6.78
CA HIS A 15 18.32 15.58 7.95
C HIS A 15 16.83 15.97 7.87
N MET A 16 16.51 17.17 7.40
CA MET A 16 15.13 17.62 7.21
C MET A 16 14.41 16.78 6.14
N MET A 17 15.05 16.55 4.99
CA MET A 17 14.51 15.70 3.92
C MET A 17 14.31 14.24 4.38
N ALA A 18 15.21 13.71 5.22
CA ALA A 18 15.06 12.38 5.81
C ALA A 18 13.94 12.31 6.86
N GLN A 19 13.66 13.41 7.56
CA GLN A 19 12.62 13.50 8.58
C GLN A 19 11.23 13.73 7.96
N GLU A 20 11.13 14.49 6.85
CA GLU A 20 9.92 14.58 6.03
C GLU A 20 9.54 13.21 5.43
N ASN A 21 10.52 12.42 4.94
CA ASN A 21 10.30 11.04 4.50
C ASN A 21 9.87 10.09 5.64
N LYS A 22 10.25 10.37 6.90
CA LYS A 22 9.76 9.60 8.06
C LYS A 22 8.34 10.00 8.48
N ASN A 23 7.95 11.25 8.26
CA ASN A 23 6.59 11.75 8.50
C ASN A 23 5.63 11.50 7.33
N SER A 24 6.14 11.09 6.16
CA SER A 24 5.30 10.59 5.07
C SER A 24 4.67 9.23 5.39
N LEU A 25 5.04 8.56 6.50
CA LEU A 25 4.36 7.38 7.05
C LEU A 25 2.96 7.67 7.62
N LYS A 26 2.39 8.86 7.33
CA LYS A 26 0.95 8.99 7.06
C LYS A 26 0.59 8.52 5.64
N ASP A 27 1.33 7.54 5.12
CA ASP A 27 0.93 6.62 4.07
C ASP A 27 -0.24 5.79 4.62
N THR A 28 -1.36 6.46 4.89
CA THR A 28 -2.63 5.80 5.16
C THR A 28 -3.02 5.16 3.85
N ILE A 29 -2.65 3.90 3.70
CA ILE A 29 -3.22 3.06 2.66
C ILE A 29 -4.70 3.04 2.96
N MET A 30 -5.48 3.67 2.08
CA MET A 30 -6.93 3.83 2.23
C MET A 30 -7.68 2.49 2.31
N PHE A 31 -6.99 1.37 2.13
CA PHE A 31 -7.46 0.06 2.55
C PHE A 31 -7.29 -0.09 4.08
N GLU A 32 -8.02 0.76 4.83
CA GLU A 32 -7.82 0.97 6.27
C GLU A 32 -8.01 -0.30 7.12
N LYS A 33 -8.77 -1.28 6.63
CA LYS A 33 -8.97 -2.59 7.25
C LYS A 33 -9.75 -3.53 6.33
N PHE A 34 -9.79 -4.82 6.70
CA PHE A 34 -10.75 -5.77 6.18
C PHE A 34 -12.19 -5.27 6.37
N ASP A 35 -12.99 -5.34 5.30
CA ASP A 35 -14.43 -5.08 5.36
C ASP A 35 -15.18 -6.33 4.88
N PHE A 36 -15.80 -7.05 5.83
CA PHE A 36 -16.62 -8.24 5.56
C PHE A 36 -17.79 -7.96 4.63
N ASN A 37 -18.40 -6.77 4.74
CA ASN A 37 -19.53 -6.43 3.89
C ASN A 37 -19.07 -6.28 2.43
N LEU A 38 -17.87 -5.72 2.21
CA LEU A 38 -17.30 -5.63 0.87
C LEU A 38 -16.91 -7.01 0.32
N TRP A 39 -16.36 -7.88 1.17
CA TRP A 39 -16.03 -9.26 0.81
C TRP A 39 -17.26 -10.04 0.36
N ASP A 40 -18.34 -10.01 1.15
CA ASP A 40 -19.59 -10.72 0.88
C ASP A 40 -20.27 -10.21 -0.39
N THR A 41 -20.17 -8.91 -0.66
CA THR A 41 -20.70 -8.30 -1.88
C THR A 41 -19.77 -8.43 -3.08
N ARG A 42 -18.64 -9.16 -2.96
CA ARG A 42 -17.63 -9.36 -4.01
C ARG A 42 -17.16 -8.04 -4.63
N TYR A 43 -17.13 -6.97 -3.83
CA TYR A 43 -16.74 -5.63 -4.26
C TYR A 43 -17.54 -5.12 -5.47
N LYS A 44 -18.83 -5.45 -5.58
CA LYS A 44 -19.68 -5.13 -6.75
C LYS A 44 -19.71 -3.65 -7.16
N ASN A 45 -19.40 -2.74 -6.24
CA ASN A 45 -19.41 -1.29 -6.47
C ASN A 45 -18.04 -0.74 -6.92
N PHE A 46 -17.03 -1.60 -7.05
CA PHE A 46 -15.70 -1.22 -7.52
C PHE A 46 -15.53 -1.61 -8.98
N GLU A 47 -14.87 -0.74 -9.74
CA GLU A 47 -14.48 -1.02 -11.13
C GLU A 47 -13.44 -2.14 -11.14
N LYS A 48 -13.76 -3.24 -11.81
CA LYS A 48 -12.82 -4.35 -12.04
C LYS A 48 -12.01 -4.06 -13.29
N VAL A 49 -10.70 -4.15 -13.16
CA VAL A 49 -9.76 -3.90 -14.25
C VAL A 49 -9.72 -5.10 -15.18
N SER A 50 -9.86 -4.89 -16.49
CA SER A 50 -9.77 -5.94 -17.51
C SER A 50 -8.54 -5.80 -18.42
N ASP A 51 -8.10 -4.57 -18.71
CA ASP A 51 -7.30 -4.30 -19.92
C ASP A 51 -5.84 -3.86 -19.64
N ASN A 52 -5.25 -4.28 -18.51
CA ASN A 52 -3.84 -3.99 -18.20
C ASN A 52 -3.21 -5.06 -17.27
N LYS A 53 -1.96 -4.84 -16.84
CA LYS A 53 -1.21 -5.75 -15.96
C LYS A 53 -1.86 -6.04 -14.60
N TYR A 54 -2.82 -5.21 -14.18
CA TYR A 54 -3.65 -5.39 -12.99
C TYR A 54 -5.02 -5.98 -13.34
N SER A 55 -5.15 -6.69 -14.46
CA SER A 55 -6.37 -7.42 -14.80
C SER A 55 -6.81 -8.32 -13.64
N GLY A 56 -8.09 -8.22 -13.27
CA GLY A 56 -8.66 -8.90 -12.11
C GLY A 56 -8.56 -8.15 -10.78
N TYR A 57 -7.79 -7.05 -10.70
CA TYR A 57 -7.81 -6.14 -9.56
C TYR A 57 -9.02 -5.22 -9.64
N TYR A 58 -9.31 -4.56 -8.51
CA TYR A 58 -10.28 -3.50 -8.39
C TYR A 58 -9.56 -2.15 -8.25
N LYS A 59 -10.12 -1.11 -8.86
CA LYS A 59 -9.57 0.24 -8.85
C LYS A 59 -10.10 1.06 -7.68
N LEU A 60 -9.21 1.75 -6.98
CA LEU A 60 -9.54 2.72 -5.92
C LEU A 60 -9.60 4.14 -6.49
N LYS A 61 -10.29 5.03 -5.77
CA LYS A 61 -10.50 6.43 -6.19
C LYS A 61 -9.21 7.24 -6.31
N ASP A 62 -8.19 6.88 -5.54
CA ASP A 62 -6.85 7.49 -5.53
C ASP A 62 -5.93 6.97 -6.66
N GLY A 63 -6.46 6.10 -7.54
CA GLY A 63 -5.70 5.47 -8.61
C GLY A 63 -4.90 4.23 -8.20
N SER A 64 -4.96 3.85 -6.92
CA SER A 64 -4.40 2.57 -6.44
C SER A 64 -5.26 1.39 -6.92
N TYR A 65 -4.72 0.19 -6.82
CA TYR A 65 -5.41 -1.05 -7.13
C TYR A 65 -5.37 -1.99 -5.94
N PHE A 66 -6.40 -2.81 -5.76
CA PHE A 66 -6.37 -3.90 -4.78
C PHE A 66 -6.92 -5.19 -5.36
N ARG A 67 -6.43 -6.30 -4.84
CA ARG A 67 -6.93 -7.64 -5.17
C ARG A 67 -7.21 -8.41 -3.89
N PRO A 68 -8.46 -8.85 -3.67
CA PRO A 68 -8.81 -9.81 -2.63
C PRO A 68 -8.53 -11.25 -3.09
N CYS A 69 -8.05 -12.10 -2.19
CA CYS A 69 -7.71 -13.50 -2.46
C CYS A 69 -8.06 -14.40 -1.26
N ASN A 70 -8.44 -15.64 -1.54
CA ASN A 70 -8.50 -16.69 -0.52
C ASN A 70 -7.09 -17.25 -0.28
N GLY A 71 -6.68 -17.31 0.98
CA GLY A 71 -5.54 -18.08 1.45
C GLY A 71 -5.84 -19.58 1.42
N SER A 72 -4.79 -20.39 1.38
CA SER A 72 -4.91 -21.87 1.37
C SER A 72 -5.35 -22.45 2.72
N ASP A 73 -5.23 -21.68 3.79
CA ASP A 73 -5.61 -22.03 5.17
C ASP A 73 -6.98 -21.48 5.57
N GLY A 74 -7.78 -21.02 4.60
CA GLY A 74 -9.06 -20.37 4.85
C GLY A 74 -8.94 -18.89 5.26
N SER A 75 -7.72 -18.33 5.28
CA SER A 75 -7.54 -16.90 5.48
C SER A 75 -8.02 -16.11 4.26
N VAL A 76 -8.19 -14.81 4.44
CA VAL A 76 -8.44 -13.89 3.33
C VAL A 76 -7.36 -12.82 3.34
N PHE A 77 -6.74 -12.62 2.19
CA PHE A 77 -5.70 -11.61 2.05
C PHE A 77 -5.94 -10.63 0.91
N TYR A 78 -5.33 -9.45 1.05
CA TYR A 78 -5.39 -8.36 0.10
C TYR A 78 -3.98 -8.00 -0.32
N VAL A 79 -3.82 -7.82 -1.62
CA VAL A 79 -2.67 -7.14 -2.20
C VAL A 79 -3.12 -5.76 -2.65
N VAL A 80 -2.51 -4.70 -2.11
CA VAL A 80 -2.77 -3.32 -2.53
C VAL A 80 -1.54 -2.80 -3.25
N VAL A 81 -1.75 -2.32 -4.47
CA VAL A 81 -0.75 -1.67 -5.32
C VAL A 81 -1.03 -0.17 -5.30
N PRO A 82 -0.23 0.64 -4.61
CA PRO A 82 -0.43 2.08 -4.60
C PRO A 82 -0.25 2.68 -6.00
N SER A 83 -0.86 3.85 -6.22
CA SER A 83 -0.62 4.61 -7.44
C SER A 83 0.86 4.99 -7.60
N LEU A 84 1.29 5.18 -8.85
CA LEU A 84 2.67 5.56 -9.15
C LEU A 84 2.99 6.93 -8.52
N PRO A 85 4.23 7.16 -8.03
CA PRO A 85 5.45 6.38 -8.27
C PRO A 85 5.82 5.36 -7.16
N ALA A 86 4.89 4.54 -6.68
CA ALA A 86 5.21 3.46 -5.74
C ALA A 86 5.88 2.22 -6.39
N TYR A 87 6.90 1.67 -5.72
CA TYR A 87 7.64 0.46 -6.12
C TYR A 87 7.49 -0.67 -5.08
N TYR A 88 6.34 -0.70 -4.41
CA TYR A 88 6.07 -1.63 -3.33
C TYR A 88 4.57 -1.93 -3.30
N HIS A 89 4.22 -3.08 -2.75
CA HIS A 89 2.84 -3.48 -2.51
C HIS A 89 2.61 -3.60 -1.00
N TYR A 90 1.36 -3.46 -0.57
CA TYR A 90 0.94 -3.87 0.76
C TYR A 90 0.25 -5.22 0.71
N PHE A 91 0.51 -5.99 1.74
CA PHE A 91 -0.14 -7.25 2.02
C PHE A 91 -0.88 -7.14 3.34
N TYR A 92 -2.12 -7.59 3.36
CA TYR A 92 -2.92 -7.72 4.57
C TYR A 92 -3.55 -9.11 4.57
N ASP A 93 -3.29 -9.91 5.60
CA ASP A 93 -3.84 -11.24 5.81
C ASP A 93 -4.71 -11.24 7.06
N TYR A 94 -5.89 -11.81 6.94
CA TYR A 94 -6.89 -11.86 7.99
C TYR A 94 -7.37 -13.29 8.15
N TYR A 95 -7.57 -13.71 9.40
CA TYR A 95 -8.30 -14.94 9.69
C TYR A 95 -9.74 -14.83 9.18
N GLU A 96 -10.41 -15.97 8.99
CA GLU A 96 -11.82 -16.01 8.56
C GLU A 96 -12.76 -15.21 9.49
N ASN A 97 -12.43 -15.13 10.77
CA ASN A 97 -13.17 -14.32 11.75
C ASN A 97 -12.87 -12.81 11.70
N GLY A 98 -11.96 -12.36 10.84
CA GLY A 98 -11.66 -10.95 10.63
C GLY A 98 -10.50 -10.39 11.41
N ASN A 99 -9.93 -11.17 12.31
CA ASN A 99 -8.79 -10.72 13.06
C ASN A 99 -7.56 -10.62 12.15
N PRO A 100 -6.76 -9.55 12.24
CA PRO A 100 -5.50 -9.45 11.53
C PRO A 100 -4.59 -10.64 11.87
N LYS A 101 -4.08 -11.30 10.84
CA LYS A 101 -3.12 -12.40 10.96
C LYS A 101 -1.70 -11.91 10.69
N ALA A 102 -1.52 -11.16 9.61
CA ALA A 102 -0.25 -10.51 9.27
C ALA A 102 -0.51 -9.31 8.37
N TYR A 103 0.38 -8.32 8.41
CA TYR A 103 0.35 -7.22 7.45
C TYR A 103 1.77 -6.70 7.23
N GLY A 104 2.01 -6.14 6.05
CA GLY A 104 3.33 -5.62 5.73
C GLY A 104 3.43 -5.00 4.36
N LYS A 105 4.59 -4.39 4.12
CA LYS A 105 5.00 -3.84 2.84
C LYS A 105 6.10 -4.71 2.27
N TYR A 106 6.01 -5.03 0.99
CA TYR A 106 7.05 -5.77 0.29
C TYR A 106 7.39 -5.08 -1.03
N ALA A 107 8.69 -5.12 -1.39
CA ALA A 107 9.15 -4.60 -2.66
C ALA A 107 8.55 -5.46 -3.79
N SER A 108 8.00 -4.81 -4.79
CA SER A 108 7.39 -5.48 -5.92
C SER A 108 7.48 -4.57 -7.14
N MET A 109 8.05 -5.11 -8.20
CA MET A 109 7.96 -4.56 -9.54
C MET A 109 7.17 -5.57 -10.35
N GLN A 110 5.84 -5.41 -10.40
CA GLN A 110 5.03 -6.24 -11.26
C GLN A 110 5.22 -5.74 -12.71
N THR A 111 6.08 -6.44 -13.43
CA THR A 111 6.39 -6.28 -14.87
C THR A 111 5.28 -6.86 -15.73
#